data_AF-A0AAW1UVY7-F1
#
_entry.id   AF-A0AAW1UVY7-F1
#
_cell.length_a   1.000
_cell.length_b   1.000
_cell.length_c   1.000
_cell.angle_alpha   90.00
_cell.angle_beta   90.00
_cell.angle_gamma   90.00
#
_symmetry.space_group_name_H-M   'P 1'
#
loop_
_entity.id
_entity.type
_entity.pdbx_description
1 polymer ?
#
loop_
_entity_poly.entity_id
_entity_poly.type
_entity_poly.pdbx_seq_one_letter_code
_entity_poly.pdbx_strand_id
1 'polypeptide(L)'
;MSKYRLPSTVRPKKYDLYFYPNLDTGSYGGKVVVTLNILKSTDVITLNSKGLSIKNAKVDGEEATASLDEQYELLNLRKKSGKDIDEKNSVIEIEFEGSMKNKLVGLYRSTYKGAKGLR
;
A
#
# COMPACT_ATOMS: atom_id res chain seq x y z
N MET A 1 16.01 3.00 -18.61
CA MET A 1 14.63 3.26 -18.14
C MET A 1 14.68 3.96 -16.79
N SER A 2 13.78 4.89 -16.50
CA SER A 2 13.74 5.60 -15.22
C SER A 2 13.40 4.65 -14.08
N LYS A 3 14.21 4.64 -13.01
CA LYS A 3 13.99 3.81 -11.80
C LYS A 3 12.76 4.24 -10.98
N TYR A 4 12.13 5.38 -11.31
CA TYR A 4 11.01 5.97 -10.57
C TYR A 4 9.64 5.74 -11.22
N ARG A 5 9.60 5.28 -12.47
CA ARG A 5 8.33 5.00 -13.16
C ARG A 5 7.94 3.55 -12.89
N LEU A 6 6.71 3.36 -12.41
CA LEU A 6 6.13 2.03 -12.27
C LEU A 6 6.05 1.32 -13.64
N PRO A 7 6.23 -0.01 -13.69
CA PRO A 7 6.03 -0.79 -14.90
C PRO A 7 4.66 -0.55 -15.55
N SER A 8 4.61 -0.58 -16.88
CA SER A 8 3.37 -0.45 -17.62
C SER A 8 2.54 -1.74 -17.68
N THR A 9 3.05 -2.85 -17.15
CA THR A 9 2.46 -4.20 -17.19
C THR A 9 1.24 -4.36 -16.31
N VAL A 10 1.04 -3.48 -15.32
CA VAL A 10 -0.08 -3.54 -14.37
C VAL A 10 -0.82 -2.20 -14.36
N ARG A 11 -2.15 -2.24 -14.37
CA ARG A 11 -3.02 -1.05 -14.28
C ARG A 11 -4.05 -1.23 -13.18
N PRO A 12 -4.14 -0.33 -12.18
CA PRO A 12 -5.21 -0.41 -11.22
C PRO A 12 -6.55 0.00 -11.83
N LYS A 13 -7.63 -0.63 -11.37
CA LYS A 13 -9.02 -0.33 -11.76
C LYS A 13 -9.83 0.25 -10.60
N LYS A 14 -9.67 -0.31 -9.39
CA LYS A 14 -10.45 0.05 -8.21
C LYS A 14 -9.62 -0.14 -6.94
N TYR A 15 -9.82 0.74 -5.98
CA TYR A 15 -9.28 0.63 -4.62
C TYR A 15 -10.44 0.61 -3.63
N ASP A 16 -10.53 -0.45 -2.83
CA ASP A 16 -11.36 -0.52 -1.64
C ASP A 16 -10.45 -0.32 -0.42
N LEU A 17 -10.54 0.87 0.19
CA LEU A 17 -9.66 1.30 1.27
C LEU A 17 -10.40 1.28 2.61
N TYR A 18 -9.90 0.49 3.54
CA TYR A 18 -10.31 0.45 4.94
C TYR A 18 -9.22 1.07 5.79
N PHE A 19 -9.63 1.97 6.67
CA PHE A 19 -8.71 2.83 7.40
C PHE A 19 -9.14 2.99 8.86
N TYR A 20 -8.22 2.71 9.79
CA TYR A 20 -8.46 2.66 11.23
C TYR A 20 -7.46 3.58 11.95
N PRO A 21 -7.73 4.91 12.00
CA PRO A 21 -6.88 5.84 12.73
C PRO A 21 -7.13 5.76 14.23
N ASN A 22 -6.05 5.80 15.01
CA ASN A 22 -6.10 6.09 16.44
C ASN A 22 -5.55 7.50 16.66
N LEU A 23 -6.43 8.44 17.02
CA LEU A 23 -6.06 9.86 17.18
C LEU A 23 -5.28 10.11 18.47
N ASP A 24 -5.51 9.30 19.50
CA ASP A 24 -4.83 9.40 20.80
C ASP A 24 -3.35 9.01 20.64
N THR A 25 -3.10 7.85 20.04
CA THR A 25 -1.75 7.36 19.80
C THR A 25 -1.11 7.99 18.57
N GLY A 26 -1.89 8.52 17.62
CA GLY A 26 -1.41 8.98 16.32
C GLY A 26 -0.94 7.87 15.39
N SER A 27 -1.22 6.59 15.69
CA SER A 27 -0.98 5.46 14.79
C SER A 27 -2.21 5.17 13.93
N TYR A 28 -2.02 4.44 12.84
CA TYR A 28 -3.13 3.91 12.07
C TYR A 28 -2.80 2.52 11.52
N GLY A 29 -3.84 1.70 11.42
CA GLY A 29 -3.85 0.48 10.64
C GLY A 29 -4.80 0.63 9.46
N GLY A 30 -4.67 -0.24 8.48
CA GLY A 30 -5.58 -0.27 7.35
C GLY A 30 -5.44 -1.52 6.53
N LYS A 31 -6.42 -1.70 5.64
CA LYS A 31 -6.42 -2.71 4.60
C LYS A 31 -6.78 -2.04 3.29
N VAL A 32 -6.05 -2.34 2.24
CA VAL A 32 -6.43 -1.95 0.89
C VAL A 32 -6.61 -3.20 0.04
N VAL A 33 -7.72 -3.24 -0.70
CA VAL A 33 -7.96 -4.23 -1.74
C VAL A 33 -7.93 -3.50 -3.07
N VAL A 34 -7.05 -3.92 -3.98
CA VAL A 34 -6.87 -3.28 -5.28
C VAL A 34 -7.23 -4.26 -6.37
N THR A 35 -8.24 -3.91 -7.18
CA THR A 35 -8.52 -4.61 -8.43
C THR A 35 -7.58 -4.08 -9.51
N LEU A 36 -6.88 -5.00 -10.19
CA LEU A 36 -5.86 -4.71 -11.19
C LEU A 36 -6.23 -5.34 -12.54
N ASN A 37 -5.72 -4.74 -13.62
CA ASN A 37 -5.54 -5.37 -14.91
C ASN A 37 -4.07 -5.70 -15.10
N ILE A 38 -3.73 -6.98 -15.22
CA ILE A 38 -2.41 -7.42 -15.62
C ILE A 38 -2.41 -7.46 -17.15
N LEU A 39 -1.66 -6.56 -17.78
CA LEU A 39 -1.59 -6.38 -19.23
C LEU A 39 -0.54 -7.27 -19.90
N LYS A 40 0.35 -7.85 -19.10
CA LYS A 40 1.35 -8.82 -19.52
C LYS A 40 1.73 -9.66 -18.31
N SER A 41 1.84 -10.97 -18.51
CA SER A 41 2.26 -11.89 -17.45
C SER A 41 3.55 -11.41 -16.77
N THR A 42 3.58 -11.47 -15.44
CA THR A 42 4.68 -10.96 -14.64
C THR A 42 4.82 -11.72 -13.31
N ASP A 43 6.05 -11.83 -12.85
CA ASP A 43 6.44 -12.43 -11.57
C ASP A 43 6.33 -11.45 -10.38
N VAL A 44 6.06 -10.16 -10.65
CA VAL A 44 6.06 -9.09 -9.64
C VAL A 44 5.02 -8.00 -9.93
N ILE A 45 4.30 -7.59 -8.88
CA ILE A 45 3.51 -6.36 -8.90
C ILE A 45 4.28 -5.29 -8.12
N THR A 46 4.68 -4.23 -8.81
CA THR A 46 5.37 -3.08 -8.21
C THR A 46 4.41 -1.90 -8.04
N LEU A 47 4.35 -1.33 -6.84
CA LEU A 47 3.56 -0.15 -6.49
C LEU A 47 4.35 0.78 -5.58
N ASN A 48 3.87 2.01 -5.37
CA ASN A 48 4.51 2.93 -4.44
C ASN A 48 4.15 2.59 -2.99
N SER A 49 5.13 2.69 -2.08
CA SER A 49 4.92 2.63 -0.63
C SER A 49 6.01 3.43 0.08
N LYS A 50 5.60 4.34 0.97
CA LYS A 50 6.51 5.18 1.75
C LYS A 50 6.08 5.21 3.22
N GLY A 51 6.97 4.77 4.10
CA GLY A 51 6.76 4.86 5.56
C GLY A 51 5.56 4.07 6.08
N LEU A 52 5.21 2.97 5.39
CA LEU A 52 4.20 2.00 5.80
C LEU A 52 4.87 0.68 6.17
N SER A 53 4.44 0.08 7.28
CA SER A 53 4.81 -1.28 7.64
C SER A 53 3.78 -2.24 7.04
N ILE A 54 4.21 -3.11 6.13
CA ILE A 54 3.35 -4.11 5.51
C ILE A 54 3.27 -5.33 6.43
N LYS A 55 2.07 -5.68 6.89
CA LYS A 55 1.85 -6.82 7.80
C LYS A 55 1.49 -8.09 7.06
N ASN A 56 0.66 -7.96 6.03
CA ASN A 56 0.22 -9.06 5.21
C ASN A 56 -0.03 -8.58 3.78
N ALA A 57 0.20 -9.46 2.82
CA ALA A 57 -0.10 -9.21 1.41
C ALA A 57 -0.59 -10.50 0.75
N LYS A 58 -1.57 -10.36 -0.14
CA LYS A 58 -2.08 -11.44 -0.98
C LYS A 58 -2.22 -10.99 -2.43
N VAL A 59 -2.06 -11.94 -3.35
CA VAL A 59 -2.33 -11.80 -4.79
C VAL A 59 -3.28 -12.91 -5.20
N ASP A 60 -4.49 -12.58 -5.65
CA ASP A 60 -5.56 -13.52 -5.99
C ASP A 60 -5.87 -14.51 -4.86
N GLY A 61 -5.84 -14.04 -3.61
CA GLY A 61 -6.09 -14.85 -2.41
C GLY A 61 -4.89 -15.70 -1.95
N GLU A 62 -3.85 -15.82 -2.75
CA GLU A 62 -2.58 -16.47 -2.37
C GLU A 62 -1.72 -15.51 -1.56
N GLU A 63 -1.05 -15.99 -0.50
CA GLU A 63 -0.06 -15.20 0.22
C GLU A 63 1.07 -14.72 -0.70
N ALA A 64 1.50 -13.48 -0.49
CA ALA A 64 2.58 -12.87 -1.24
C ALA A 64 3.71 -12.42 -0.30
N THR A 65 4.94 -12.48 -0.80
CA THR A 65 6.05 -11.77 -0.19
C THR A 65 5.97 -10.29 -0.54
N ALA A 66 6.33 -9.45 0.42
CA ALA A 66 6.34 -8.00 0.29
C ALA A 66 7.78 -7.52 0.53
N SER A 67 8.40 -6.93 -0.49
CA SER A 67 9.75 -6.35 -0.40
C SER A 67 9.68 -4.85 -0.63
N LEU A 68 10.10 -4.09 0.38
CA LEU A 68 10.13 -2.62 0.34
C LEU A 68 11.52 -2.15 -0.10
N ASP A 69 11.55 -1.30 -1.11
CA ASP A 69 12.70 -0.51 -1.51
C ASP A 69 12.50 0.92 -0.98
N GLU A 70 13.14 1.24 0.14
CA GLU A 70 13.00 2.54 0.79
C GLU A 70 13.65 3.68 -0.01
N GLN A 71 14.64 3.38 -0.85
CA GLN A 71 15.33 4.38 -1.65
C GLN A 71 14.43 4.92 -2.77
N TYR A 72 13.69 4.02 -3.42
CA TYR A 72 12.78 4.39 -4.52
C TYR A 72 11.31 4.44 -4.11
N GLU A 73 11.02 4.17 -2.83
CA GLU A 73 9.66 4.13 -2.26
C GLU A 73 8.75 3.14 -2.99
N LEU A 74 9.29 1.97 -3.32
CA LEU A 74 8.60 0.91 -4.05
C LEU A 74 8.31 -0.29 -3.16
N LEU A 75 7.12 -0.85 -3.30
CA LEU A 75 6.74 -2.15 -2.76
C LEU A 75 6.60 -3.14 -3.91
N ASN A 76 7.32 -4.25 -3.79
CA ASN A 76 7.26 -5.37 -4.73
C ASN A 76 6.52 -6.54 -4.08
N LEU A 77 5.45 -6.99 -4.73
CA LEU A 77 4.67 -8.15 -4.32
C LEU A 77 4.94 -9.32 -5.25
N ARG A 78 5.22 -10.50 -4.67
CA ARG A 78 5.42 -11.75 -5.42
C ARG A 78 4.65 -12.88 -4.75
N LYS A 79 3.96 -13.70 -5.53
CA LYS A 79 3.27 -14.90 -5.01
C LYS A 79 4.26 -15.80 -4.28
N LYS A 80 3.91 -16.30 -3.08
CA LYS A 80 4.79 -17.19 -2.32
C LYS A 80 5.05 -18.52 -3.03
N SER A 81 4.14 -18.98 -3.89
CA SER A 81 4.35 -20.15 -4.74
C SER A 81 5.45 -19.96 -5.79
N GLY A 82 5.89 -18.72 -6.04
CA GLY A 82 6.83 -18.39 -7.10
C GLY A 82 6.23 -18.43 -8.51
N LYS A 83 4.92 -18.67 -8.63
CA LYS A 83 4.22 -18.64 -9.93
C LYS A 83 4.05 -17.21 -10.43
N ASP A 84 4.08 -17.09 -11.75
CA ASP A 84 3.72 -15.85 -12.43
C ASP A 84 2.25 -15.47 -12.19
N ILE A 85 1.98 -14.20 -12.41
CA ILE A 85 0.67 -13.60 -12.38
C ILE A 85 0.27 -13.38 -13.82
N ASP A 86 -0.68 -14.20 -14.28
CA ASP A 86 -1.13 -14.22 -15.66
C ASP A 86 -1.74 -12.88 -16.11
N GLU A 87 -1.80 -12.69 -17.44
CA GLU A 87 -2.49 -11.57 -18.06
C GLU A 87 -4.01 -11.70 -17.90
N LYS A 88 -4.54 -11.10 -16.82
CA LYS A 88 -5.96 -11.12 -16.45
C LYS A 88 -6.31 -10.00 -15.49
N ASN A 89 -7.58 -9.92 -15.11
CA ASN A 89 -7.95 -9.20 -13.90
C ASN A 89 -7.46 -9.95 -12.67
N SER A 90 -6.80 -9.23 -11.77
CA SER A 90 -6.29 -9.76 -10.50
C SER A 90 -6.67 -8.86 -9.34
N VAL A 91 -6.58 -9.39 -8.13
CA VAL A 91 -6.84 -8.65 -6.90
C VAL A 91 -5.62 -8.77 -6.00
N ILE A 92 -5.15 -7.63 -5.47
CA ILE A 92 -4.20 -7.64 -4.36
C ILE A 92 -4.87 -7.15 -3.09
N GLU A 93 -4.50 -7.75 -1.97
CA GLU A 93 -4.94 -7.33 -0.64
C GLU A 93 -3.69 -7.02 0.18
N ILE A 94 -3.64 -5.85 0.82
CA ILE A 94 -2.50 -5.44 1.64
C ILE A 94 -3.02 -4.92 2.98
N GLU A 95 -2.52 -5.48 4.07
CA GLU A 95 -2.71 -4.97 5.42
C GLU A 95 -1.46 -4.18 5.82
N PHE A 96 -1.66 -2.96 6.31
CA PHE A 96 -0.58 -2.03 6.58
C PHE A 96 -0.79 -1.26 7.88
N GLU A 97 0.31 -0.78 8.44
CA GLU A 97 0.34 0.16 9.55
C GLU A 97 1.18 1.39 9.20
N GLY A 98 0.88 2.51 9.85
CA GLY A 98 1.68 3.72 9.77
C GLY A 98 1.44 4.68 10.94
N SER A 99 2.05 5.86 10.84
CA SER A 99 2.02 6.89 11.88
C SER A 99 1.71 8.27 11.29
N MET A 100 0.88 9.04 12.00
CA MET A 100 0.54 10.44 11.73
C MET A 100 1.42 11.42 12.52
N LYS A 101 2.28 10.92 13.42
CA LYS A 101 3.11 11.76 14.30
C LYS A 101 4.16 12.52 13.51
N ASN A 102 4.39 13.78 13.87
CA ASN A 102 5.50 14.61 13.38
C ASN A 102 5.56 14.71 11.84
N LYS A 103 4.39 14.74 11.19
CA LYS A 103 4.27 14.83 9.73
C LYS A 103 3.55 16.11 9.32
N LEU A 104 3.93 16.63 8.16
CA LEU A 104 3.25 17.72 7.44
C LEU A 104 2.83 17.31 6.02
N VAL A 105 3.09 16.05 5.64
CA VAL A 105 2.84 15.50 4.31
C VAL A 105 2.23 14.11 4.45
N GLY A 106 1.31 13.77 3.55
CA GLY A 106 0.56 12.52 3.59
C GLY A 106 -0.55 12.57 4.61
N LEU A 107 -0.76 11.48 5.35
CA LEU A 107 -1.69 11.48 6.47
C LEU A 107 -0.98 11.97 7.76
N TYR A 108 -1.48 13.05 8.33
CA TYR A 108 -0.91 13.69 9.51
C TYR A 108 -1.99 14.18 10.47
N ARG A 109 -1.59 14.35 11.74
CA ARG A 109 -2.46 14.89 12.79
C ARG A 109 -2.38 16.41 12.80
N SER A 110 -3.53 17.07 12.87
CA SER A 110 -3.66 18.51 13.15
C SER A 110 -4.43 18.73 14.44
N THR A 111 -4.16 19.84 15.13
CA THR A 111 -4.78 20.23 16.42
C THR A 111 -5.27 21.67 16.35
N TYR A 112 -6.37 22.00 17.03
CA TYR A 112 -6.88 23.38 17.07
C TYR A 112 -7.44 23.75 18.46
N LYS A 113 -7.39 25.04 18.81
CA LYS A 113 -7.99 25.52 20.06
C LYS A 113 -9.49 25.74 19.86
N GLY A 114 -10.31 25.04 20.65
CA GLY A 114 -11.73 25.33 20.78
C GLY A 114 -12.00 26.47 21.78
N ALA A 115 -13.26 26.90 21.86
CA ALA A 115 -13.69 28.00 22.75
C ALA A 115 -13.40 27.78 24.25
N LYS A 116 -13.14 26.53 24.66
CA LYS A 116 -12.78 26.15 26.05
C LYS A 116 -11.31 25.76 26.23
N GLY A 117 -10.45 25.98 25.23
CA GLY A 117 -9.04 25.56 25.23
C GLY A 117 -8.69 24.53 24.13
N LEU A 118 -7.48 23.98 24.18
CA LEU A 118 -6.93 23.07 23.16
C LEU A 118 -7.78 21.80 22.97
N ARG A 119 -8.00 21.39 21.70
CA ARG A 119 -8.36 20.03 21.29
C ARG A 119 -7.39 19.52 20.22
#